data_AF-A0A128FJK7-F1
#
_entry.id   AF-A0A128FJK7-F1
#
_cell.length_a   1.000
_cell.length_b   1.000
_cell.length_c   1.000
_cell.angle_alpha   90.00
_cell.angle_beta   90.00
_cell.angle_gamma   90.00
#
_symmetry.space_group_name_H-M   'P 1'
#
loop_
_entity.id
_entity.type
_entity.pdbx_description
1 polymer ?
#
loop_
_entity_poly.entity_id
_entity_poly.type
_entity_poly.pdbx_seq_one_letter_code
_entity_poly.pdbx_strand_id
1 'polypeptide(L)'
;MLERISKVPQATIAKLEGFARGGGHEFALACDMRFAARGKYKFMQMEVAMGILPCGGGASRMARQVGLGRALEIILSARDFDADEAEAYGTINKALEPDEIGEYVDTLAKRIAKFPAESINACKQMVYESIDKPIDEALKAEAYWLYQAASKTPAVKRFQIADEQGLEHDIENQRNWNNLVMDVQNID
;
A
#
# COMPACT_ATOMS: atom_id res chain seq x y z
N MET A 1 -0.93 10.03 16.48
CA MET A 1 -1.36 10.91 15.37
C MET A 1 -1.34 10.18 14.03
N LEU A 2 -0.19 9.63 13.60
CA LEU A 2 -0.03 9.02 12.27
C LEU A 2 -0.89 7.78 12.00
N GLU A 3 -1.30 7.05 13.04
CA GLU A 3 -2.26 5.94 12.92
C GLU A 3 -3.57 6.35 12.22
N ARG A 4 -4.00 7.62 12.37
CA ARG A 4 -5.20 8.12 11.68
C ARG A 4 -5.03 8.12 10.17
N ILE A 5 -3.81 8.31 9.65
CA ILE A 5 -3.52 8.24 8.21
C ILE A 5 -3.72 6.81 7.71
N SER A 6 -3.17 5.82 8.41
CA SER A 6 -3.32 4.40 8.05
C SER A 6 -4.80 3.95 8.08
N LYS A 7 -5.65 4.60 8.87
CA LYS A 7 -7.07 4.26 9.03
C LYS A 7 -8.05 4.99 8.10
N VAL A 8 -7.61 5.95 7.28
CA VAL A 8 -8.54 6.60 6.33
C VAL A 8 -9.05 5.58 5.30
N PRO A 9 -10.31 5.64 4.85
CA PRO A 9 -10.86 4.64 3.93
C PRO A 9 -10.26 4.70 2.52
N GLN A 10 -9.66 5.83 2.15
CA GLN A 10 -8.97 6.00 0.86
C GLN A 10 -7.62 5.27 0.84
N ALA A 11 -7.20 4.87 -0.35
CA ALA A 11 -5.81 4.49 -0.60
C ALA A 11 -4.90 5.71 -0.44
N THR A 12 -3.82 5.56 0.33
CA THR A 12 -2.83 6.62 0.57
C THR A 12 -1.50 6.26 -0.07
N ILE A 13 -0.99 7.17 -0.91
CA ILE A 13 0.27 6.99 -1.65
C ILE A 13 1.22 8.11 -1.27
N ALA A 14 2.39 7.77 -0.74
CA ALA A 14 3.48 8.71 -0.49
C ALA A 14 4.42 8.75 -1.71
N LYS A 15 4.50 9.90 -2.37
CA LYS A 15 5.49 10.21 -3.41
C LYS A 15 6.65 10.98 -2.77
N LEU A 16 7.83 10.37 -2.71
CA LEU A 16 8.98 10.84 -1.94
C LEU A 16 10.07 11.37 -2.88
N GLU A 17 10.07 12.69 -3.08
CA GLU A 17 11.02 13.43 -3.93
C GLU A 17 11.93 14.34 -3.08
N GLY A 18 12.25 13.89 -1.86
CA GLY A 18 12.93 14.69 -0.84
C GLY A 18 13.44 13.83 0.31
N PHE A 19 14.25 14.43 1.20
CA PHE A 19 14.67 13.76 2.42
C PHE A 19 13.47 13.46 3.32
N ALA A 20 13.40 12.24 3.85
CA ALA A 20 12.38 11.84 4.81
C ALA A 20 13.07 11.17 6.01
N ARG A 21 13.17 11.88 7.13
CA ARG A 21 13.83 11.40 8.34
C ARG A 21 12.92 11.50 9.55
N GLY A 22 13.09 10.60 10.52
CA GLY A 22 12.29 10.52 11.76
C GLY A 22 10.81 10.61 11.49
N GLY A 23 10.12 11.54 12.15
CA GLY A 23 8.68 11.78 11.95
C GLY A 23 8.23 11.93 10.49
N GLY A 24 9.06 12.49 9.60
CA GLY A 24 8.76 12.56 8.17
C GLY A 24 8.81 11.20 7.47
N HIS A 25 9.77 10.35 7.86
CA HIS A 25 9.81 8.96 7.43
C HIS A 25 8.65 8.16 8.05
N GLU A 26 8.34 8.37 9.33
CA GLU A 26 7.20 7.74 9.99
C GLU A 26 5.86 8.11 9.34
N PHE A 27 5.71 9.34 8.86
CA PHE A 27 4.54 9.75 8.07
C PHE A 27 4.43 8.94 6.79
N ALA A 28 5.53 8.81 6.03
CA ALA A 28 5.55 7.98 4.82
C ALA A 28 5.21 6.52 5.13
N LEU A 29 5.76 5.96 6.20
CA LEU A 29 5.48 4.59 6.67
C LEU A 29 4.00 4.39 7.05
N ALA A 30 3.31 5.46 7.46
CA ALA A 30 1.88 5.41 7.79
C ALA A 30 0.96 5.41 6.56
N CYS A 31 1.45 5.78 5.37
CA CYS A 31 0.74 5.61 4.11
C CYS A 31 0.72 4.13 3.67
N ASP A 32 -0.24 3.75 2.83
CA ASP A 32 -0.40 2.37 2.36
C ASP A 32 0.72 1.99 1.39
N MET A 33 1.07 2.92 0.49
CA MET A 33 2.09 2.74 -0.54
C MET A 33 3.10 3.88 -0.51
N ARG A 34 4.36 3.59 -0.85
CA ARG A 34 5.47 4.54 -0.89
C ARG A 34 6.29 4.34 -2.15
N PHE A 35 6.56 5.43 -2.86
CA PHE A 35 7.43 5.46 -4.04
C PHE A 35 8.45 6.57 -3.85
N ALA A 36 9.71 6.30 -4.18
CA ALA A 36 10.79 7.27 -3.98
C ALA A 36 11.58 7.53 -5.25
N ALA A 37 11.97 8.78 -5.46
CA ALA A 37 12.89 9.14 -6.52
C ALA A 37 14.33 8.74 -6.14
N ARG A 38 15.07 8.15 -7.07
CA ARG A 38 16.51 7.92 -6.93
C ARG A 38 17.28 9.23 -6.83
N GLY A 39 18.53 9.14 -6.36
CA GLY A 39 19.47 10.26 -6.31
C GLY A 39 19.86 10.66 -4.89
N LYS A 40 19.84 11.97 -4.59
CA LYS A 40 20.43 12.53 -3.37
C LYS A 40 19.56 12.41 -2.11
N TYR A 41 18.29 12.06 -2.25
CA TYR A 41 17.36 11.97 -1.14
C TYR A 41 17.67 10.76 -0.27
N LYS A 42 17.55 10.92 1.04
CA LYS A 42 17.86 9.87 2.03
C LYS A 42 16.73 9.72 3.03
N PHE A 43 16.66 8.51 3.58
CA PHE A 43 15.78 8.08 4.64
C PHE A 43 16.57 7.83 5.92
N MET A 44 15.95 8.05 7.08
CA MET A 44 16.60 7.81 8.38
C MET A 44 15.56 7.69 9.50
N GLN A 45 15.87 6.89 10.52
CA GLN A 45 15.26 6.97 11.85
C GLN A 45 16.33 7.53 12.80
N MET A 46 16.32 8.84 13.06
CA MET A 46 17.41 9.51 13.81
C MET A 46 17.23 9.45 15.33
N GLU A 47 16.09 8.95 15.79
CA GLU A 47 15.58 9.12 17.15
C GLU A 47 16.52 8.59 18.22
N VAL A 48 17.20 7.45 17.97
CA VAL A 48 18.15 6.87 18.93
C VAL A 48 19.35 7.79 19.17
N ALA A 49 19.82 8.49 18.13
CA ALA A 49 20.92 9.46 18.24
C ALA A 49 20.49 10.70 19.04
N MET A 50 19.19 10.97 19.12
CA MET A 50 18.58 12.02 19.94
C MET A 50 18.22 11.54 21.35
N GLY A 51 18.52 10.28 21.71
CA GLY A 51 18.23 9.72 23.02
C GLY A 51 16.78 9.26 23.23
N ILE A 52 16.03 9.05 22.15
CA ILE A 52 14.63 8.55 22.18
C ILE A 52 14.44 7.41 21.18
N LEU A 53 13.23 6.86 21.09
CA LEU A 53 12.85 5.88 20.05
C LEU A 53 11.90 6.53 19.02
N PRO A 54 11.78 5.98 17.80
CA PRO A 54 10.73 6.38 16.85
C PRO A 54 9.34 6.24 17.48
N CYS A 55 8.63 7.36 17.63
CA CYS A 55 7.42 7.47 18.44
C CYS A 55 6.13 7.75 17.62
N GLY A 56 6.24 8.01 16.32
CA GLY A 56 5.14 8.02 15.35
C GLY A 56 4.74 6.62 14.85
N GLY A 57 5.40 5.58 15.37
CA GLY A 57 5.18 4.18 15.03
C GLY A 57 6.17 3.63 14.01
N GLY A 58 7.30 4.33 13.79
CA GLY A 58 8.41 3.86 12.96
C GLY A 58 8.95 2.52 13.42
N ALA A 59 9.17 2.33 14.72
CA ALA A 59 9.67 1.06 15.26
C ALA A 59 8.74 -0.13 14.93
N SER A 60 7.45 0.01 15.22
CA SER A 60 6.46 -1.06 15.01
C SER A 60 6.23 -1.38 13.53
N ARG A 61 6.25 -0.38 12.65
CA ARG A 61 6.05 -0.57 11.21
C ARG A 61 7.29 -1.14 10.54
N MET A 62 8.48 -0.65 10.90
CA MET A 62 9.74 -1.19 10.37
C MET A 62 9.90 -2.68 10.74
N ALA A 63 9.62 -3.05 12.00
CA ALA A 63 9.69 -4.45 12.41
C ALA A 63 8.81 -5.38 11.57
N ARG A 64 7.63 -4.91 11.16
CA ARG A 64 6.69 -5.65 10.30
C ARG A 64 7.08 -5.65 8.82
N GLN A 65 7.65 -4.56 8.32
CA GLN A 65 7.94 -4.39 6.89
C GLN A 65 9.29 -4.98 6.48
N VAL A 66 10.35 -4.71 7.25
CA VAL A 66 11.72 -5.10 6.90
C VAL A 66 12.23 -6.28 7.73
N GLY A 67 11.45 -6.73 8.72
CA GLY A 67 11.82 -7.78 9.66
C GLY A 67 12.74 -7.29 10.80
N LEU A 68 12.91 -8.12 11.83
CA LEU A 68 13.60 -7.76 13.07
C LEU A 68 15.02 -7.20 12.86
N GLY A 69 15.86 -7.92 12.11
CA GLY A 69 17.27 -7.58 11.96
C GLY A 69 17.48 -6.23 11.26
N ARG A 70 16.85 -6.04 10.10
CA ARG A 70 16.94 -4.78 9.35
C ARG A 70 16.30 -3.62 10.09
N ALA A 71 15.19 -3.86 10.81
CA ALA A 71 14.55 -2.81 11.59
C ALA A 71 15.50 -2.27 12.68
N LEU A 72 16.17 -3.18 13.41
CA LEU A 72 17.15 -2.79 14.42
C LEU A 72 18.39 -2.14 13.79
N GLU A 73 18.88 -2.64 12.65
CA GLU A 73 20.00 -2.00 11.94
C GLU A 73 19.67 -0.54 11.59
N ILE A 74 18.52 -0.29 10.97
CA ILE A 74 18.12 1.05 10.53
C ILE A 74 17.89 1.98 11.72
N ILE A 75 17.17 1.51 12.76
CA ILE A 75 16.81 2.33 13.91
C ILE A 75 18.01 2.60 14.81
N LEU A 76 18.81 1.59 15.12
CA LEU A 76 19.92 1.72 16.08
C LEU A 76 21.16 2.39 15.48
N SER A 77 21.38 2.27 14.17
CA SER A 77 22.49 2.96 13.52
C SER A 77 22.24 4.45 13.30
N ALA A 78 20.96 4.87 13.27
CA ALA A 78 20.55 6.21 12.84
C ALA A 78 21.22 6.65 11.53
N ARG A 79 21.55 5.71 10.63
CA ARG A 79 22.24 6.01 9.38
C ARG A 79 21.25 6.46 8.31
N ASP A 80 21.76 7.23 7.37
CA ASP A 80 21.06 7.46 6.11
C ASP A 80 21.06 6.16 5.28
N PHE A 81 19.97 5.93 4.58
CA PHE A 81 19.86 4.95 3.50
C PHE A 81 19.11 5.56 2.32
N ASP A 82 19.33 5.04 1.11
CA ASP A 82 18.77 5.60 -0.12
C ASP A 82 17.56 4.85 -0.67
N ALA A 83 17.06 5.28 -1.84
CA ALA A 83 15.86 4.72 -2.45
C ALA A 83 16.05 3.25 -2.85
N ASP A 84 17.24 2.86 -3.32
CA ASP A 84 17.52 1.49 -3.75
C ASP A 84 17.64 0.56 -2.53
N GLU A 85 18.33 1.00 -1.47
CA GLU A 85 18.31 0.30 -0.18
C GLU A 85 16.89 0.20 0.38
N ALA A 86 16.12 1.28 0.32
CA ALA A 86 14.75 1.34 0.82
C ALA A 86 13.83 0.33 0.09
N GLU A 87 13.95 0.22 -1.23
CA GLU A 87 13.22 -0.77 -2.04
C GLU A 87 13.68 -2.19 -1.68
N ALA A 88 14.99 -2.43 -1.63
CA ALA A 88 15.56 -3.75 -1.31
C ALA A 88 15.19 -4.24 0.11
N TYR A 89 15.00 -3.32 1.05
CA TYR A 89 14.57 -3.62 2.41
C TYR A 89 13.05 -3.83 2.53
N GLY A 90 12.27 -3.31 1.58
CA GLY A 90 10.80 -3.35 1.62
C GLY A 90 10.16 -2.19 2.40
N THR A 91 10.93 -1.14 2.71
CA THR A 91 10.38 0.07 3.36
C THR A 91 9.74 1.03 2.36
N ILE A 92 9.97 0.87 1.05
CA ILE A 92 9.16 1.47 -0.01
C ILE A 92 8.74 0.39 -1.02
N ASN A 93 7.73 0.69 -1.85
CA ASN A 93 7.26 -0.23 -2.87
C ASN A 93 8.17 -0.26 -4.10
N LYS A 94 8.71 0.89 -4.51
CA LYS A 94 9.60 0.99 -5.68
C LYS A 94 10.42 2.29 -5.68
N ALA A 95 11.69 2.20 -6.07
CA ALA A 95 12.52 3.34 -6.45
C ALA A 95 12.41 3.61 -7.95
N LEU A 96 12.22 4.87 -8.31
CA LEU A 96 11.97 5.33 -9.68
C LEU A 96 12.96 6.43 -10.04
N GLU A 97 13.24 6.63 -11.33
CA GLU A 97 13.99 7.82 -11.73
C GLU A 97 13.17 9.09 -11.43
N PRO A 98 13.85 10.23 -11.14
CA PRO A 98 13.15 11.48 -10.78
C PRO A 98 12.15 11.99 -11.82
N ASP A 99 12.36 11.70 -13.10
CA ASP A 99 11.48 12.06 -14.20
C ASP A 99 10.33 11.06 -14.44
N GLU A 100 10.43 9.83 -13.92
CA GLU A 100 9.42 8.79 -14.08
C GLU A 100 8.41 8.74 -12.93
N ILE A 101 8.82 9.14 -11.72
CA ILE A 101 8.00 8.98 -10.51
C ILE A 101 6.64 9.68 -10.60
N GLY A 102 6.59 10.85 -11.23
CA GLY A 102 5.37 11.61 -11.41
C GLY A 102 4.31 10.86 -12.21
N GLU A 103 4.68 10.39 -13.40
CA GLU A 103 3.78 9.64 -14.30
C GLU A 103 3.35 8.31 -13.67
N TYR A 104 4.29 7.60 -13.04
CA TYR A 104 3.99 6.31 -12.41
C TYR A 104 2.94 6.44 -11.30
N VAL A 105 3.14 7.38 -10.39
CA VAL A 105 2.22 7.59 -9.25
C VAL A 105 0.86 8.10 -9.73
N ASP A 106 0.81 9.02 -10.69
CA ASP A 106 -0.43 9.54 -11.25
C ASP A 106 -1.24 8.44 -11.97
N THR A 107 -0.57 7.61 -12.78
CA THR A 107 -1.20 6.47 -13.46
C THR A 107 -1.79 5.48 -12.46
N LEU A 108 -1.05 5.14 -11.41
CA LEU A 108 -1.53 4.25 -10.35
C LEU A 108 -2.73 4.84 -9.61
N ALA A 109 -2.65 6.11 -9.20
CA ALA A 109 -3.72 6.79 -8.49
C ALA A 109 -5.00 6.87 -9.33
N LYS A 110 -4.88 7.25 -10.62
CA LYS A 110 -6.00 7.29 -11.56
C LYS A 110 -6.62 5.92 -11.80
N ARG A 111 -5.80 4.85 -11.81
CA ARG A 111 -6.32 3.48 -11.91
C ARG A 111 -7.14 3.12 -10.68
N ILE A 112 -6.61 3.33 -9.47
CA ILE A 112 -7.29 3.03 -8.21
C ILE A 112 -8.60 3.83 -8.10
N ALA A 113 -8.60 5.11 -8.50
CA ALA A 113 -9.76 5.99 -8.42
C ALA A 113 -10.96 5.53 -9.29
N LYS A 114 -10.77 4.57 -10.20
CA LYS A 114 -11.87 3.98 -11.00
C LYS A 114 -12.62 2.87 -10.26
N PHE A 115 -12.14 2.40 -9.11
CA PHE A 115 -12.76 1.29 -8.38
C PHE A 115 -13.73 1.79 -7.31
N PRO A 116 -14.72 0.96 -6.91
CA PRO A 116 -15.66 1.34 -5.85
C PRO A 116 -14.94 1.65 -4.53
N ALA A 117 -15.31 2.77 -3.90
CA ALA A 117 -14.66 3.25 -2.68
C ALA A 117 -14.78 2.25 -1.52
N GLU A 118 -15.91 1.54 -1.45
CA GLU A 118 -16.19 0.52 -0.45
C GLU A 118 -15.29 -0.69 -0.62
N SER A 119 -15.01 -1.10 -1.86
CA SER A 119 -14.06 -2.18 -2.17
C SER A 119 -12.63 -1.77 -1.82
N ILE A 120 -12.22 -0.52 -2.14
CA ILE A 120 -10.90 0.00 -1.77
C ILE A 120 -10.73 -0.04 -0.25
N ASN A 121 -11.71 0.48 0.50
CA ASN A 121 -11.67 0.46 1.95
C ASN A 121 -11.64 -0.98 2.50
N ALA A 122 -12.53 -1.87 2.03
CA ALA A 122 -12.60 -3.24 2.50
C ALA A 122 -11.28 -3.99 2.30
N CYS A 123 -10.69 -3.92 1.10
CA CYS A 123 -9.38 -4.53 0.81
C CYS A 123 -8.29 -3.95 1.72
N LYS A 124 -8.26 -2.62 1.89
CA LYS A 124 -7.30 -1.95 2.77
C LYS A 124 -7.43 -2.45 4.21
N GLN A 125 -8.63 -2.44 4.80
CA GLN A 125 -8.84 -2.90 6.18
C GLN A 125 -8.44 -4.36 6.34
N MET A 126 -8.79 -5.22 5.38
CA MET A 126 -8.42 -6.62 5.44
C MET A 126 -6.90 -6.82 5.44
N VAL A 127 -6.16 -6.12 4.58
CA VAL A 127 -4.69 -6.21 4.57
C VAL A 127 -4.10 -5.78 5.91
N TYR A 128 -4.59 -4.71 6.54
CA TYR A 128 -4.12 -4.31 7.87
C TYR A 128 -4.46 -5.36 8.94
N GLU A 129 -5.67 -5.92 8.93
CA GLU A 129 -6.06 -6.94 9.89
C GLU A 129 -5.26 -8.23 9.74
N SER A 130 -4.90 -8.64 8.52
CA SER A 130 -4.04 -9.81 8.26
C SER A 130 -2.64 -9.69 8.84
N ILE A 131 -2.14 -8.48 9.09
CA ILE A 131 -0.81 -8.25 9.66
C ILE A 131 -0.83 -8.49 11.18
N ASP A 132 -1.94 -8.18 11.84
CA ASP A 132 -2.01 -8.18 13.31
C ASP A 132 -2.77 -9.39 13.89
N LYS A 133 -3.48 -10.17 13.05
CA LYS A 133 -4.29 -11.31 13.50
C LYS A 133 -3.71 -12.67 13.07
N PRO A 134 -3.94 -13.73 13.86
CA PRO A 134 -3.79 -15.10 13.39
C PRO A 134 -4.61 -15.34 12.13
N ILE A 135 -4.11 -16.22 11.25
CA ILE A 135 -4.71 -16.44 9.92
C ILE A 135 -6.18 -16.88 9.99
N ASP A 136 -6.57 -17.68 11.00
CA ASP A 136 -7.95 -18.15 11.16
C ASP A 136 -8.90 -17.02 11.59
N GLU A 137 -8.42 -16.03 12.33
CA GLU A 137 -9.17 -14.81 12.63
C GLU A 137 -9.19 -13.84 11.45
N ALA A 138 -8.09 -13.73 10.72
CA ALA A 138 -8.00 -12.90 9.52
C ALA A 138 -8.99 -13.39 8.44
N LEU A 139 -9.10 -14.69 8.18
CA LEU A 139 -10.07 -15.24 7.22
C LEU A 139 -11.54 -14.95 7.60
N LYS A 140 -11.86 -14.87 8.90
CA LYS A 140 -13.20 -14.44 9.34
C LYS A 140 -13.43 -12.95 9.07
N ALA A 141 -12.42 -12.12 9.28
CA ALA A 141 -12.48 -10.71 8.92
C ALA A 141 -12.60 -10.52 7.40
N GLU A 142 -11.98 -11.38 6.60
CA GLU A 142 -12.05 -11.33 5.13
C GLU A 142 -13.47 -11.54 4.63
N ALA A 143 -14.17 -12.55 5.17
CA ALA A 143 -15.59 -12.77 4.88
C ALA A 143 -16.46 -11.56 5.26
N TYR A 144 -16.18 -10.92 6.40
CA TYR A 144 -16.88 -9.71 6.83
C TYR A 144 -16.64 -8.53 5.86
N TRP A 145 -15.38 -8.27 5.50
CA TRP A 145 -15.04 -7.16 4.60
C TRP A 145 -15.55 -7.38 3.18
N LEU A 146 -15.52 -8.63 2.69
CA LEU A 146 -16.16 -9.01 1.42
C LEU A 146 -17.65 -8.67 1.45
N TYR A 147 -18.36 -9.06 2.51
CA TYR A 147 -19.79 -8.74 2.66
C TYR A 147 -20.04 -7.22 2.71
N GLN A 148 -19.22 -6.46 3.45
CA GLN A 148 -19.34 -5.00 3.52
C GLN A 148 -19.17 -4.33 2.15
N ALA A 149 -18.23 -4.80 1.32
CA ALA A 149 -18.04 -4.27 -0.03
C ALA A 149 -19.14 -4.72 -0.99
N ALA A 150 -19.43 -6.03 -1.05
CA ALA A 150 -20.39 -6.58 -2.01
C ALA A 150 -21.83 -6.10 -1.78
N SER A 151 -22.19 -5.76 -0.54
CA SER A 151 -23.51 -5.21 -0.21
C SER A 151 -23.72 -3.75 -0.61
N LYS A 152 -22.65 -3.02 -0.97
CA LYS A 152 -22.68 -1.58 -1.29
C LYS A 152 -22.17 -1.26 -2.68
N THR A 153 -21.79 -2.28 -3.45
CA THR A 153 -21.20 -2.13 -4.78
C THR A 153 -21.92 -3.02 -5.78
N PRO A 154 -21.78 -2.76 -7.10
CA PRO A 154 -22.38 -3.61 -8.13
C PRO A 154 -21.70 -4.99 -8.29
N ALA A 155 -20.90 -5.44 -7.31
CA ALA A 155 -20.05 -6.61 -7.43
C ALA A 155 -20.83 -7.87 -7.87
N VAL A 156 -21.96 -8.17 -7.23
CA VAL A 156 -22.77 -9.35 -7.56
C VAL A 156 -23.22 -9.30 -9.03
N LYS A 157 -23.71 -8.16 -9.50
CA LYS A 157 -24.13 -7.98 -10.89
C LYS A 157 -22.97 -8.10 -11.86
N ARG A 158 -21.81 -7.52 -11.54
CA ARG A 158 -20.60 -7.59 -12.37
C ARG A 158 -20.09 -9.02 -12.52
N PHE A 159 -20.07 -9.79 -11.43
CA PHE A 159 -19.69 -11.20 -11.48
C PHE A 159 -20.70 -12.06 -12.26
N GLN A 160 -22.01 -11.82 -12.10
CA GLN A 160 -23.04 -12.50 -12.90
C GLN A 160 -22.85 -12.25 -14.40
N ILE A 161 -22.63 -10.99 -14.81
CA ILE A 161 -22.39 -10.65 -16.22
C ILE A 161 -21.09 -11.30 -16.72
N ALA A 162 -20.03 -11.30 -15.91
CA ALA A 162 -18.76 -11.91 -16.29
C ALA A 162 -18.90 -13.43 -16.50
N ASP A 163 -19.67 -14.11 -15.65
CA ASP A 163 -19.99 -15.54 -15.76
C ASP A 163 -20.84 -15.83 -17.01
N GLU A 164 -21.94 -15.08 -17.22
CA GLU A 164 -22.82 -15.21 -18.38
C GLU A 164 -22.09 -15.00 -19.72
N GLN A 165 -21.10 -14.10 -19.75
CA GLN A 165 -20.27 -13.84 -20.92
C GLN A 165 -19.06 -14.79 -21.04
N GLY A 166 -18.88 -15.71 -20.08
CA GLY A 166 -17.76 -16.63 -20.06
C GLY A 166 -16.40 -15.93 -20.02
N LEU A 167 -16.32 -14.73 -19.43
CA LEU A 167 -15.10 -13.90 -19.47
C LEU A 167 -13.90 -14.63 -18.89
N GLU A 168 -14.11 -15.49 -17.89
CA GLU A 168 -13.05 -16.24 -17.22
C GLU A 168 -12.59 -17.47 -18.01
N HIS A 169 -13.40 -17.96 -18.97
CA HIS A 169 -13.20 -19.27 -19.62
C HIS A 169 -12.60 -19.19 -21.03
N ASP A 170 -12.31 -17.98 -21.53
CA ASP A 170 -11.76 -17.76 -22.87
C ASP A 170 -10.33 -17.19 -22.82
N ILE A 171 -9.43 -17.74 -23.63
CA ILE A 171 -7.99 -17.37 -23.62
C ILE A 171 -7.72 -15.98 -24.18
N GLU A 172 -8.55 -15.48 -25.10
CA GLU A 172 -8.45 -14.13 -25.62
C GLU A 172 -8.87 -13.11 -24.55
N ASN A 173 -9.92 -13.43 -23.80
CA ASN A 173 -10.32 -12.65 -22.62
C ASN A 173 -9.22 -12.63 -21.56
N GLN A 174 -8.58 -13.76 -21.27
CA GLN A 174 -7.43 -13.80 -20.33
C GLN A 174 -6.26 -12.93 -20.80
N ARG A 175 -5.98 -12.88 -22.10
CA ARG A 175 -4.94 -11.98 -22.67
C ARG A 175 -5.33 -10.50 -22.57
N ASN A 176 -6.62 -10.18 -22.63
CA ASN A 176 -7.15 -8.82 -22.55
C ASN A 176 -7.65 -8.43 -21.14
N TRP A 177 -7.37 -9.24 -20.12
CA TRP A 177 -7.97 -9.10 -18.78
C TRP A 177 -7.76 -7.72 -18.15
N ASN A 178 -6.59 -7.12 -18.38
CA ASN A 178 -6.28 -5.80 -17.85
C ASN A 178 -7.25 -4.70 -18.33
N ASN A 179 -7.79 -4.83 -19.55
CA ASN A 179 -8.80 -3.91 -20.07
C ASN A 179 -10.19 -4.31 -19.60
N LEU A 180 -10.53 -5.61 -19.67
CA LEU A 180 -11.85 -6.11 -19.26
C LEU A 180 -12.21 -5.74 -17.81
N VAL A 181 -11.27 -5.87 -16.87
CA VAL A 181 -11.49 -5.50 -15.46
C VAL A 181 -11.73 -3.99 -15.27
N MET A 182 -11.23 -3.17 -16.20
CA MET A 182 -11.51 -1.74 -16.20
C MET A 182 -12.87 -1.44 -16.84
N ASP A 183 -13.26 -2.19 -17.87
CA ASP A 183 -14.53 -1.99 -18.59
C ASP A 183 -15.74 -2.34 -17.73
N VAL A 184 -15.63 -3.33 -16.83
CA VAL A 184 -16.73 -3.66 -15.88
C VAL A 184 -17.03 -2.53 -14.90
N GLN A 185 -16.17 -1.51 -14.77
CA GLN A 185 -16.47 -0.33 -13.96
C GLN A 185 -17.61 0.51 -14.54
N ASN A 186 -17.95 0.34 -15.83
CA ASN A 186 -19.09 0.99 -16.50
C ASN A 186 -20.44 0.31 -16.21
N ILE A 187 -20.45 -0.79 -15.47
CA ILE A 187 -21.66 -1.51 -15.06
C ILE A 187 -22.08 -0.99 -13.69
N ASP A 188 -23.21 -0.30 -13.67
CA ASP A 188 -23.91 0.19 -12.46
C ASP A 188 -24.67 -0.91 -11.72
#